data_AF-A0A1P8Y9B8-F1
#
_entry.id   AF-A0A1P8Y9B8-F1
#
_cell.length_a   1.000
_cell.length_b   1.000
_cell.length_c   1.000
_cell.angle_alpha   90.00
_cell.angle_beta   90.00
_cell.angle_gamma   90.00
#
_symmetry.space_group_name_H-M   'P 1'
#
loop_
_entity.id
_entity.type
_entity.pdbx_description
1 polymer ?
#
loop_
_entity_poly.entity_id
_entity_poly.type
_entity_poly.pdbx_seq_one_letter_code
_entity_poly.pdbx_strand_id
1 'polypeptide(L)'
;MLLAPRYGQATLSDLVPSVLAHLGVAGETDRIGLDLSGVSRVCVLLIDGLGAELLASHPEAAPFLSARLGPILTAGFPTTTATSLASLGTGLPSGQHGVVGYLIPATGHDRLMNPLKWRLHGEGPRVDLLKELVPEEFQPIPTAFERAAAAGISVSRVAPPYQGGSGLTRAALRGGEFRPSFSLGDLVDASASALRLGSRSLVYAYHGELDLTGHARGPASAAWALELAQVDLMARQLAERLPRDGALIVTADHGMVEVRSPVDIDTSPN
;
A
#
# COMPACT_ATOMS: atom_id res chain seq x y z
N MET A 1 -3.79 25.23 4.01
CA MET A 1 -5.11 24.77 3.54
C MET A 1 -5.15 23.27 3.71
N LEU A 2 -6.13 22.71 4.41
CA LEU A 2 -6.28 21.25 4.51
C LEU A 2 -6.79 20.74 3.15
N LEU A 3 -6.07 19.80 2.54
CA LEU A 3 -6.47 19.17 1.29
C LEU A 3 -7.46 18.04 1.62
N ALA A 4 -8.70 18.14 1.11
CA ALA A 4 -9.68 17.07 1.28
C ALA A 4 -9.35 15.89 0.33
N PRO A 5 -9.46 14.62 0.80
CA PRO A 5 -9.30 13.46 -0.08
C PRO A 5 -10.33 13.44 -1.20
N ARG A 6 -9.87 13.16 -2.43
CA ARG A 6 -10.68 13.18 -3.66
C ARG A 6 -11.37 11.83 -3.92
N TYR A 7 -12.14 11.34 -2.94
CA TYR A 7 -12.78 10.03 -3.01
C TYR A 7 -13.66 9.89 -4.26
N GLY A 8 -13.58 8.73 -4.93
CA GLY A 8 -14.35 8.46 -6.14
C GLY A 8 -13.78 9.13 -7.40
N GLN A 9 -12.56 9.70 -7.33
CA GLN A 9 -11.89 10.35 -8.45
C GLN A 9 -10.40 10.03 -8.47
N ALA A 10 -9.68 10.35 -7.39
CA ALA A 10 -8.22 10.26 -7.36
C ALA A 10 -7.73 10.05 -5.93
N THR A 11 -8.25 9.01 -5.26
CA THR A 11 -7.71 8.51 -3.99
C THR A 11 -7.04 7.17 -4.16
N LEU A 12 -6.23 6.79 -3.18
CA LEU A 12 -5.65 5.45 -3.14
C LEU A 12 -6.70 4.33 -3.18
N SER A 13 -7.87 4.53 -2.56
CA SER A 13 -9.00 3.59 -2.63
C SER A 13 -9.58 3.42 -4.03
N ASP A 14 -9.36 4.38 -4.93
CA ASP A 14 -9.83 4.29 -6.32
C ASP A 14 -8.86 3.49 -7.20
N LEU A 15 -7.63 3.21 -6.74
CA LEU A 15 -6.57 2.66 -7.58
C LEU A 15 -6.83 1.24 -8.02
N VAL A 16 -6.97 0.31 -7.07
CA VAL A 16 -7.15 -1.10 -7.43
C VAL A 16 -8.48 -1.33 -8.17
N PRO A 17 -9.62 -0.73 -7.79
CA PRO A 17 -10.84 -0.75 -8.61
C PRO A 17 -10.62 -0.32 -10.06
N SER A 18 -9.84 0.76 -10.26
CA SER A 18 -9.52 1.23 -11.61
C SER A 18 -8.67 0.22 -12.39
N VAL A 19 -7.69 -0.42 -11.74
CA VAL A 19 -6.92 -1.52 -12.33
C VAL A 19 -7.81 -2.72 -12.69
N LEU A 20 -8.75 -3.08 -11.82
CA LEU A 20 -9.65 -4.20 -12.07
C LEU A 20 -10.60 -3.94 -13.25
N ALA A 21 -11.02 -2.70 -13.46
CA ALA A 21 -11.81 -2.32 -14.62
C ALA A 21 -11.06 -2.62 -15.93
N HIS A 22 -9.77 -2.27 -16.01
CA HIS A 22 -8.91 -2.58 -17.17
C HIS A 22 -8.62 -4.07 -17.33
N LEU A 23 -8.59 -4.84 -16.24
CA LEU A 23 -8.47 -6.30 -16.28
C LEU A 23 -9.80 -7.03 -16.58
N GLY A 24 -10.89 -6.28 -16.82
CA GLY A 24 -12.18 -6.81 -17.24
C GLY A 24 -13.01 -7.43 -16.11
N VAL A 25 -12.84 -6.98 -14.87
CA VAL A 25 -13.69 -7.38 -13.75
C VAL A 25 -15.03 -6.66 -13.82
N ALA A 26 -16.13 -7.41 -13.82
CA ALA A 26 -17.47 -6.85 -13.94
C ALA A 26 -17.82 -5.95 -12.74
N GLY A 27 -18.43 -4.80 -13.00
CA GLY A 27 -18.87 -3.84 -11.98
C GLY A 27 -17.78 -2.90 -11.46
N GLU A 28 -16.52 -3.11 -11.84
CA GLU A 28 -15.42 -2.20 -11.54
C GLU A 28 -15.39 -1.02 -12.52
N THR A 29 -14.90 0.13 -12.08
CA THR A 29 -14.85 1.35 -12.89
C THR A 29 -13.53 2.06 -12.70
N ASP A 30 -12.92 2.48 -13.80
CA ASP A 30 -11.77 3.37 -13.77
C ASP A 30 -12.21 4.78 -13.40
N ARG A 31 -11.86 5.20 -12.18
CA ARG A 31 -12.17 6.53 -11.64
C ARG A 31 -11.00 7.49 -11.82
N ILE A 32 -9.80 6.95 -11.97
CA ILE A 32 -8.55 7.71 -12.06
C ILE A 32 -8.27 8.16 -13.51
N GLY A 33 -8.71 7.37 -14.49
CA GLY A 33 -8.38 7.55 -15.90
C GLY A 33 -7.01 6.98 -16.23
N LEU A 34 -6.76 5.74 -15.83
CA LEU A 34 -5.54 5.00 -16.14
C LEU A 34 -5.48 4.68 -17.65
N ASP A 35 -4.34 4.95 -18.29
CA ASP A 35 -4.10 4.55 -19.67
C ASP A 35 -3.46 3.15 -19.72
N LEU A 36 -4.30 2.11 -19.64
CA LEU A 36 -3.89 0.71 -19.62
C LEU A 36 -4.49 -0.09 -20.80
N SER A 37 -4.77 0.57 -21.93
CA SER A 37 -5.32 -0.09 -23.11
C SER A 37 -4.40 -1.21 -23.61
N GLY A 38 -4.95 -2.41 -23.78
CA GLY A 38 -4.19 -3.60 -24.21
C GLY A 38 -3.34 -4.27 -23.12
N VAL A 39 -3.36 -3.76 -21.89
CA VAL A 39 -2.68 -4.37 -20.75
C VAL A 39 -3.54 -5.50 -20.17
N SER A 40 -2.93 -6.67 -19.97
CA SER A 40 -3.59 -7.81 -19.31
C SER A 40 -2.93 -8.20 -17.99
N ARG A 41 -1.76 -7.61 -17.68
CA ARG A 41 -0.97 -7.97 -16.49
C ARG A 41 -0.51 -6.69 -15.81
N VAL A 42 -0.94 -6.47 -14.57
CA VAL A 42 -0.60 -5.24 -13.84
C VAL A 42 0.15 -5.60 -12.56
N CYS A 43 1.29 -4.95 -12.34
CA CYS A 43 1.95 -4.89 -11.05
C CYS A 43 1.68 -3.53 -10.41
N VAL A 44 1.06 -3.53 -9.24
CA VAL A 44 0.94 -2.37 -8.36
C VAL A 44 2.04 -2.48 -7.31
N LEU A 45 3.10 -1.69 -7.48
CA LEU A 45 4.20 -1.55 -6.54
C LEU A 45 3.91 -0.40 -5.59
N LEU A 46 3.61 -0.71 -4.33
CA LEU A 46 3.43 0.27 -3.28
C LEU A 46 4.76 0.49 -2.55
N ILE A 47 5.22 1.74 -2.57
CA ILE A 47 6.36 2.21 -1.79
C ILE A 47 5.81 3.04 -0.62
N ASP A 48 5.98 2.52 0.59
CA ASP A 48 5.52 3.18 1.82
C ASP A 48 6.18 4.56 1.95
N GLY A 49 5.40 5.60 2.22
CA GLY A 49 5.90 6.96 2.42
C GLY A 49 6.41 7.72 1.16
N LEU A 50 6.26 7.18 -0.06
CA LEU A 50 6.69 7.83 -1.31
C LEU A 50 5.76 8.99 -1.74
N GLY A 51 5.83 10.11 -1.03
CA GLY A 51 5.03 11.30 -1.32
C GLY A 51 5.38 11.97 -2.66
N ALA A 52 4.36 12.37 -3.43
CA ALA A 52 4.54 12.99 -4.75
C ALA A 52 5.38 14.30 -4.72
N GLU A 53 5.17 15.15 -3.72
CA GLU A 53 5.95 16.38 -3.50
C GLU A 53 7.43 16.07 -3.18
N LEU A 54 7.68 15.02 -2.40
CA LEU A 54 9.04 14.59 -2.05
C LEU A 54 9.76 14.00 -3.27
N LEU A 55 9.08 13.18 -4.06
CA LEU A 55 9.63 12.66 -5.31
C LEU A 55 9.95 13.80 -6.29
N ALA A 56 9.02 14.73 -6.49
CA ALA A 56 9.21 15.88 -7.39
C ALA A 56 10.36 16.81 -6.97
N SER A 57 10.68 16.88 -5.68
CA SER A 57 11.81 17.66 -5.17
C SER A 57 13.16 16.93 -5.22
N HIS A 58 13.19 15.63 -5.57
CA HIS A 58 14.40 14.81 -5.63
C HIS A 58 14.59 14.09 -6.99
N PRO A 59 14.50 14.78 -8.14
CA PRO A 59 14.58 14.15 -9.46
C PRO A 59 15.93 13.46 -9.71
N GLU A 60 17.02 13.98 -9.15
CA GLU A 60 18.36 13.40 -9.28
C GLU A 60 18.52 12.09 -8.51
N ALA A 61 17.78 11.91 -7.40
CA ALA A 61 17.80 10.68 -6.62
C ALA A 61 16.93 9.58 -7.26
N ALA A 62 15.84 9.97 -7.92
CA ALA A 62 14.92 9.04 -8.58
C ALA A 62 14.60 9.45 -10.03
N PRO A 63 15.57 9.40 -10.96
CA PRO A 63 15.38 9.83 -12.33
C PRO A 63 14.39 8.95 -13.10
N PHE A 64 14.31 7.64 -12.84
CA PHE A 64 13.38 6.75 -13.54
C PHE A 64 11.93 7.05 -13.17
N LEU A 65 11.63 7.22 -11.88
CA LEU A 65 10.30 7.53 -11.35
C LEU A 65 9.88 8.97 -11.69
N SER A 66 10.78 9.93 -11.50
CA SER A 66 10.50 11.35 -11.75
C SER A 66 10.20 11.65 -13.23
N ALA A 67 10.79 10.88 -14.15
CA ALA A 67 10.49 10.99 -15.57
C ALA A 67 9.13 10.39 -15.98
N ARG A 68 8.43 9.69 -15.08
CA ARG A 68 7.20 8.92 -15.35
C ARG A 68 6.08 9.25 -14.36
N LEU A 69 6.01 10.50 -13.90
CA LEU A 69 4.96 10.93 -13.00
C LEU A 69 3.58 10.78 -13.65
N GLY A 70 2.72 10.00 -13.00
CA GLY A 70 1.31 9.89 -13.31
C GLY A 70 0.46 10.93 -12.57
N PRO A 71 -0.87 10.76 -12.55
CA PRO A 71 -1.75 11.61 -11.75
C PRO A 71 -1.44 11.48 -10.25
N ILE A 72 -1.49 12.60 -9.54
CA ILE A 72 -1.31 12.61 -8.08
C ILE A 72 -2.57 12.08 -7.42
N LEU A 73 -2.41 11.03 -6.62
CA LEU A 73 -3.48 10.48 -5.78
C LEU A 73 -3.44 11.10 -4.38
N THR A 74 -4.60 11.43 -3.85
CA THR A 74 -4.75 11.81 -2.44
C THR A 74 -4.80 10.56 -1.57
N ALA A 75 -4.05 10.56 -0.48
CA ALA A 75 -4.26 9.58 0.58
C ALA A 75 -5.63 9.83 1.24
N GLY A 76 -6.24 8.77 1.77
CA GLY A 76 -7.46 8.88 2.57
C GLY A 76 -7.20 9.54 3.92
N PHE A 77 -8.22 9.60 4.77
CA PHE A 77 -8.08 10.06 6.15
C PHE A 77 -8.38 8.94 7.16
N PRO A 78 -7.54 8.74 8.20
CA PRO A 78 -6.23 9.37 8.39
C PRO A 78 -5.15 8.77 7.47
N THR A 79 -4.09 9.54 7.20
CA THR A 79 -2.94 9.14 6.37
C THR A 79 -1.97 8.25 7.14
N THR A 80 -2.42 7.06 7.51
CA THR A 80 -1.60 6.05 8.19
C THR A 80 -1.52 4.80 7.35
N THR A 81 -0.39 4.10 7.34
CA THR A 81 -0.18 2.86 6.60
C THR A 81 -1.35 1.88 6.71
N ALA A 82 -1.83 1.57 7.91
CA ALA A 82 -2.91 0.61 8.08
C ALA A 82 -4.22 1.04 7.38
N THR A 83 -4.62 2.30 7.54
CA THR A 83 -5.80 2.86 6.87
C THR A 83 -5.63 2.86 5.36
N SER A 84 -4.48 3.34 4.86
CA SER A 84 -4.21 3.46 3.43
C SER A 84 -4.09 2.10 2.74
N LEU A 85 -3.40 1.13 3.34
CA LEU A 85 -3.33 -0.23 2.83
C LEU A 85 -4.70 -0.91 2.85
N ALA A 86 -5.54 -0.63 3.86
CA ALA A 86 -6.89 -1.14 3.88
C ALA A 86 -7.78 -0.50 2.79
N SER A 87 -7.60 0.80 2.55
CA SER A 87 -8.25 1.51 1.44
C SER A 87 -7.84 0.97 0.08
N LEU A 88 -6.54 0.80 -0.16
CA LEU A 88 -5.99 0.19 -1.37
C LEU A 88 -6.55 -1.23 -1.57
N GLY A 89 -6.44 -2.06 -0.54
CA GLY A 89 -6.76 -3.48 -0.61
C GLY A 89 -8.24 -3.78 -0.79
N THR A 90 -9.12 -2.98 -0.19
CA THR A 90 -10.57 -3.15 -0.31
C THR A 90 -11.15 -2.38 -1.50
N GLY A 91 -10.49 -1.29 -1.91
CA GLY A 91 -11.02 -0.33 -2.87
C GLY A 91 -12.09 0.58 -2.27
N LEU A 92 -12.07 0.79 -0.95
CA LEU A 92 -13.09 1.52 -0.20
C LEU A 92 -12.45 2.64 0.63
N PRO A 93 -13.18 3.72 0.97
CA PRO A 93 -12.72 4.70 1.95
C PRO A 93 -12.71 4.12 3.37
N SER A 94 -11.96 4.78 4.26
CA SER A 94 -11.77 4.36 5.66
C SER A 94 -13.06 4.14 6.45
N GLY A 95 -14.06 5.00 6.24
CA GLY A 95 -15.38 4.85 6.86
C GLY A 95 -16.16 3.60 6.45
N GLN A 96 -15.76 2.92 5.37
CA GLN A 96 -16.41 1.69 4.89
C GLN A 96 -15.62 0.43 5.25
N HIS A 97 -14.28 0.47 5.21
CA HIS A 97 -13.46 -0.71 5.56
C HIS A 97 -13.11 -0.82 7.06
N GLY A 98 -13.43 0.19 7.88
CA GLY A 98 -13.39 0.10 9.35
C GLY A 98 -12.01 0.26 10.01
N VAL A 99 -10.93 0.33 9.24
CA VAL A 99 -9.58 0.63 9.74
C VAL A 99 -9.38 2.14 9.69
N VAL A 100 -9.70 2.83 10.78
CA VAL A 100 -9.85 4.30 10.81
C VAL A 100 -8.78 5.03 11.62
N GLY A 101 -7.64 4.41 11.89
CA GLY A 101 -6.55 5.06 12.63
C GLY A 101 -5.39 4.15 13.03
N TYR A 102 -4.37 4.77 13.64
CA TYR A 102 -3.21 4.08 14.19
C TYR A 102 -3.56 3.21 15.40
N LEU A 103 -4.48 3.71 16.23
CA LEU A 103 -5.10 2.98 17.33
C LEU A 103 -6.62 3.08 17.17
N ILE A 104 -7.30 1.95 17.25
CA ILE A 104 -8.76 1.87 17.14
C ILE A 104 -9.35 1.01 18.27
N PRO A 105 -10.60 1.23 18.68
CA PRO A 105 -11.27 0.32 19.61
C PRO A 105 -11.30 -1.11 19.08
N ALA A 106 -11.02 -2.09 19.94
CA ALA A 106 -11.18 -3.50 19.64
C ALA A 106 -12.41 -4.02 20.38
N THR A 107 -13.43 -4.46 19.64
CA THR A 107 -14.66 -5.01 20.22
C THR A 107 -14.32 -6.14 21.20
N GLY A 108 -14.90 -6.10 22.41
CA GLY A 108 -14.63 -7.09 23.45
C GLY A 108 -13.38 -6.82 24.29
N HIS A 109 -12.64 -5.74 24.02
CA HIS A 109 -11.46 -5.34 24.78
C HIS A 109 -11.58 -3.92 25.33
N ASP A 110 -10.96 -3.69 26.48
CA ASP A 110 -10.84 -2.40 27.16
C ASP A 110 -9.65 -1.55 26.68
N ARG A 111 -8.81 -2.13 25.81
CA ARG A 111 -7.63 -1.48 25.22
C ARG A 111 -7.81 -1.27 23.73
N LEU A 112 -7.23 -0.19 23.23
CA LEU A 112 -7.16 0.07 21.79
C LEU A 112 -6.25 -0.97 21.13
N MET A 113 -6.54 -1.34 19.88
CA MET A 113 -5.65 -2.15 19.06
C MET A 113 -4.87 -1.29 18.06
N ASN A 114 -3.65 -1.71 17.76
CA ASN A 114 -2.90 -1.25 16.60
C ASN A 114 -3.20 -2.19 15.41
N PRO A 115 -3.81 -1.70 14.32
CA PRO A 115 -4.17 -2.55 13.17
C PRO A 115 -2.98 -3.08 12.39
N LEU A 116 -1.89 -2.32 12.30
CA LEU A 116 -0.69 -2.77 11.58
C LEU A 116 -0.05 -3.99 12.27
N LYS A 117 0.01 -3.97 13.60
CA LYS A 117 0.57 -5.05 14.42
C LYS A 117 -0.44 -6.13 14.79
N TRP A 118 -1.73 -5.86 14.59
CA TRP A 118 -2.86 -6.67 15.06
C TRP A 118 -2.74 -7.06 16.54
N ARG A 119 -2.51 -6.05 17.40
CA ARG A 119 -2.19 -6.24 18.84
C ARG A 119 -2.84 -5.14 19.67
N LEU A 120 -3.25 -5.48 20.89
CA LEU A 120 -3.67 -4.49 21.89
C LEU A 120 -2.49 -3.59 22.30
N HIS A 121 -2.76 -2.30 22.46
CA HIS A 121 -1.82 -1.26 22.84
C HIS A 121 -1.90 -0.97 24.34
N GLY A 122 -0.77 -0.56 24.93
CA GLY A 122 -0.65 -0.29 26.35
C GLY A 122 -0.27 -1.52 27.19
N GLU A 123 -0.16 -1.30 28.50
CA GLU A 123 0.18 -2.33 29.47
C GLU A 123 -0.98 -3.35 29.64
N GLY A 124 -0.64 -4.57 30.05
CA GLY A 124 -1.61 -5.65 30.28
C GLY A 124 -1.21 -6.97 29.60
N PRO A 125 -2.00 -8.03 29.78
CA PRO A 125 -1.66 -9.36 29.30
C PRO A 125 -1.51 -9.38 27.77
N ARG A 126 -0.56 -10.20 27.29
CA ARG A 126 -0.42 -10.45 25.85
C ARG A 126 -1.55 -11.37 25.42
N VAL A 127 -2.29 -10.91 24.42
CA VAL A 127 -3.41 -11.65 23.81
C VAL A 127 -3.03 -11.98 22.38
N ASP A 128 -3.37 -13.20 21.94
CA ASP A 128 -3.31 -13.59 20.54
C ASP A 128 -4.54 -13.03 19.82
N LEU A 129 -4.49 -11.74 19.50
CA LEU A 129 -5.63 -10.99 18.99
C LEU A 129 -6.14 -11.53 17.65
N LEU A 130 -5.34 -12.30 16.91
CA LEU A 130 -5.78 -12.96 15.68
C LEU A 130 -6.86 -14.03 15.91
N LYS A 131 -6.92 -14.60 17.12
CA LYS A 131 -7.92 -15.60 17.51
C LYS A 131 -9.18 -14.97 18.07
N GLU A 132 -9.05 -13.82 18.73
CA GLU A 132 -10.16 -13.15 19.41
C GLU A 132 -10.84 -12.10 18.52
N LEU A 133 -10.08 -11.47 17.63
CA LEU A 133 -10.56 -10.55 16.61
C LEU A 133 -10.16 -11.07 15.23
N VAL A 134 -10.99 -11.97 14.70
CA VAL A 134 -10.78 -12.60 13.40
C VAL A 134 -10.78 -11.52 12.30
N PRO A 135 -9.68 -11.35 11.54
CA PRO A 135 -9.56 -10.29 10.54
C PRO A 135 -10.68 -10.23 9.50
N GLU A 136 -11.17 -11.39 9.05
CA GLU A 136 -12.24 -11.51 8.06
C GLU A 136 -13.63 -11.20 8.64
N GLU A 137 -13.80 -11.26 9.97
CA GLU A 137 -15.02 -10.80 10.64
C GLU A 137 -14.95 -9.31 10.94
N PHE A 138 -13.76 -8.82 11.32
CA PHE A 138 -13.51 -7.40 11.54
C PHE A 138 -13.72 -6.58 10.25
N GLN A 139 -13.20 -7.07 9.13
CA GLN A 139 -13.43 -6.51 7.80
C GLN A 139 -14.06 -7.63 6.95
N PRO A 140 -15.38 -7.61 6.75
CA PRO A 140 -16.09 -8.66 6.02
C PRO A 140 -16.24 -8.39 4.53
N ILE A 141 -15.97 -7.16 4.06
CA ILE A 141 -16.20 -6.80 2.65
C ILE A 141 -15.09 -7.43 1.79
N PRO A 142 -15.40 -8.20 0.73
CA PRO A 142 -14.38 -8.82 -0.12
C PRO A 142 -13.35 -7.81 -0.61
N THR A 143 -12.07 -8.17 -0.48
CA THR A 143 -10.98 -7.31 -0.95
C THR A 143 -11.01 -7.21 -2.48
N ALA A 144 -10.38 -6.18 -3.04
CA ALA A 144 -10.20 -6.07 -4.48
C ALA A 144 -9.42 -7.27 -5.06
N PHE A 145 -8.50 -7.84 -4.29
CA PHE A 145 -7.74 -9.04 -4.67
C PHE A 145 -8.62 -10.30 -4.70
N GLU A 146 -9.55 -10.48 -3.77
CA GLU A 146 -10.54 -11.56 -3.79
C GLU A 146 -11.48 -11.41 -4.99
N ARG A 147 -11.95 -10.19 -5.28
CA ARG A 147 -12.79 -9.91 -6.45
C ARG A 147 -12.05 -10.21 -7.76
N ALA A 148 -10.78 -9.84 -7.86
CA ALA A 148 -9.93 -10.18 -9.01
C ALA A 148 -9.77 -11.70 -9.19
N ALA A 149 -9.46 -12.42 -8.11
CA ALA A 149 -9.33 -13.87 -8.14
C ALA A 149 -10.65 -14.56 -8.54
N ALA A 150 -11.78 -14.10 -8.02
CA ALA A 150 -13.11 -14.59 -8.39
C ALA A 150 -13.44 -14.35 -9.88
N ALA A 151 -12.88 -13.31 -10.48
CA ALA A 151 -12.99 -13.04 -11.92
C ALA A 151 -12.01 -13.84 -12.79
N GLY A 152 -11.25 -14.77 -12.20
CA GLY A 152 -10.29 -15.62 -12.92
C GLY A 152 -8.99 -14.89 -13.29
N ILE A 153 -8.59 -13.88 -12.52
CA ILE A 153 -7.28 -13.22 -12.63
C ILE A 153 -6.30 -13.95 -11.71
N SER A 154 -5.08 -14.20 -12.19
CA SER A 154 -4.00 -14.71 -11.32
C SER A 154 -3.52 -13.60 -10.39
N VAL A 155 -3.79 -13.73 -9.10
CA VAL A 155 -3.45 -12.72 -8.09
C VAL A 155 -2.25 -13.19 -7.27
N SER A 156 -1.25 -12.32 -7.13
CA SER A 156 -0.08 -12.55 -6.27
C SER A 156 0.20 -11.33 -5.41
N ARG A 157 0.64 -11.57 -4.17
CA ARG A 157 1.03 -10.55 -3.19
C ARG A 157 2.46 -10.79 -2.78
N VAL A 158 3.35 -9.88 -3.15
CA VAL A 158 4.79 -9.94 -2.91
C VAL A 158 5.15 -8.95 -1.82
N ALA A 159 5.50 -9.44 -0.63
CA ALA A 159 5.77 -8.58 0.52
C ALA A 159 6.68 -9.28 1.54
N PRO A 160 7.23 -8.56 2.53
CA PRO A 160 8.03 -9.15 3.59
C PRO A 160 7.32 -10.31 4.30
N PRO A 161 8.05 -11.38 4.70
CA PRO A 161 7.45 -12.58 5.28
C PRO A 161 6.53 -12.32 6.48
N TYR A 162 6.83 -11.32 7.30
CA TYR A 162 6.03 -10.98 8.49
C TYR A 162 4.62 -10.50 8.14
N GLN A 163 4.37 -10.04 6.91
CA GLN A 163 3.03 -9.69 6.43
C GLN A 163 2.22 -10.93 6.03
N GLY A 164 2.88 -12.05 5.72
CA GLY A 164 2.25 -13.30 5.37
C GLY A 164 1.35 -13.83 6.49
N GLY A 165 0.04 -13.77 6.29
CA GLY A 165 -0.94 -14.17 7.30
C GLY A 165 -1.11 -13.18 8.46
N SER A 166 -0.51 -11.98 8.38
CA SER A 166 -0.74 -10.93 9.37
C SER A 166 -2.20 -10.50 9.40
N GLY A 167 -2.64 -9.93 10.53
CA GLY A 167 -4.04 -9.54 10.70
C GLY A 167 -4.49 -8.48 9.70
N LEU A 168 -3.68 -7.44 9.47
CA LEU A 168 -3.99 -6.43 8.45
C LEU A 168 -4.07 -7.05 7.05
N THR A 169 -3.12 -7.92 6.71
CA THR A 169 -3.11 -8.59 5.41
C THR A 169 -4.35 -9.45 5.24
N ARG A 170 -4.77 -10.19 6.26
CA ARG A 170 -6.02 -10.97 6.24
C ARG A 170 -7.26 -10.10 6.19
N ALA A 171 -7.29 -8.98 6.90
CA ALA A 171 -8.44 -8.07 6.95
C ALA A 171 -8.65 -7.33 5.63
N ALA A 172 -7.58 -6.91 4.93
CA ALA A 172 -7.75 -5.98 3.82
C ALA A 172 -6.97 -6.29 2.55
N LEU A 173 -5.96 -7.16 2.62
CA LEU A 173 -5.12 -7.53 1.48
C LEU A 173 -5.22 -9.03 1.15
N ARG A 174 -6.24 -9.76 1.64
CA ARG A 174 -6.42 -11.20 1.37
C ARG A 174 -6.85 -11.46 -0.06
N GLY A 175 -6.66 -12.68 -0.56
CA GLY A 175 -6.92 -13.07 -1.95
C GLY A 175 -5.63 -13.33 -2.72
N GLY A 176 -5.63 -14.38 -3.55
CA GLY A 176 -4.44 -14.78 -4.31
C GLY A 176 -3.30 -15.35 -3.47
N GLU A 177 -2.23 -15.72 -4.16
CA GLU A 177 -1.03 -16.34 -3.59
C GLU A 177 -0.17 -15.30 -2.86
N PHE A 178 0.36 -15.64 -1.68
CA PHE A 178 1.36 -14.83 -1.00
C PHE A 178 2.76 -15.34 -1.34
N ARG A 179 3.64 -14.44 -1.77
CA ARG A 179 5.02 -14.70 -2.16
C ARG A 179 5.95 -13.86 -1.26
N PRO A 180 6.65 -14.46 -0.29
CA PRO A 180 7.54 -13.69 0.58
C PRO A 180 8.68 -13.08 -0.24
N SER A 181 9.02 -11.82 0.04
CA SER A 181 10.20 -11.14 -0.51
C SER A 181 11.20 -10.82 0.60
N PHE A 182 12.47 -11.13 0.39
CA PHE A 182 13.54 -10.96 1.39
C PHE A 182 14.47 -9.77 1.10
N SER A 183 14.49 -9.27 -0.13
CA SER A 183 15.35 -8.17 -0.57
C SER A 183 14.78 -7.46 -1.80
N LEU A 184 15.38 -6.34 -2.23
CA LEU A 184 14.92 -5.59 -3.41
C LEU A 184 14.95 -6.46 -4.69
N GLY A 185 16.05 -7.18 -4.91
CA GLY A 185 16.19 -8.04 -6.09
C GLY A 185 15.21 -9.21 -6.09
N ASP A 186 14.95 -9.78 -4.91
CA ASP A 186 13.98 -10.85 -4.73
C ASP A 186 12.54 -10.36 -4.95
N LEU A 187 12.20 -9.16 -4.48
CA LEU A 187 10.91 -8.51 -4.78
C LEU A 187 10.72 -8.30 -6.28
N VAL A 188 11.76 -7.82 -6.99
CA VAL A 188 11.73 -7.64 -8.45
C VAL A 188 11.50 -8.96 -9.17
N ASP A 189 12.26 -10.00 -8.84
CA ASP A 189 12.13 -11.31 -9.50
C ASP A 189 10.77 -11.95 -9.20
N ALA A 190 10.35 -11.99 -7.93
CA ALA A 190 9.07 -12.55 -7.52
C ALA A 190 7.90 -11.83 -8.20
N SER A 191 7.95 -10.50 -8.31
CA SER A 191 6.91 -9.70 -8.97
C SER A 191 6.86 -9.94 -10.47
N ALA A 192 8.01 -9.94 -11.14
CA ALA A 192 8.10 -10.21 -12.57
C ALA A 192 7.64 -11.64 -12.90
N SER A 193 8.07 -12.63 -12.12
CA SER A 193 7.66 -14.03 -12.27
C SER A 193 6.15 -14.19 -12.05
N ALA A 194 5.59 -13.53 -11.03
CA ALA A 194 4.16 -13.57 -10.73
C ALA A 194 3.27 -13.01 -11.86
N LEU A 195 3.72 -11.98 -12.59
CA LEU A 195 2.98 -11.45 -13.74
C LEU A 195 2.72 -12.51 -14.82
N ARG A 196 3.58 -13.53 -14.95
CA ARG A 196 3.54 -14.55 -16.00
C ARG A 196 2.70 -15.77 -15.64
N LEU A 197 2.13 -15.84 -14.42
CA LEU A 197 1.36 -17.00 -13.96
C LEU A 197 0.03 -17.17 -14.72
N GLY A 198 -0.58 -16.06 -15.15
CA GLY A 198 -1.87 -16.05 -15.82
C GLY A 198 -1.86 -15.39 -17.19
N SER A 199 -2.92 -15.64 -17.96
CA SER A 199 -3.27 -14.82 -19.14
C SER A 199 -3.66 -13.39 -18.73
N ARG A 200 -4.29 -13.26 -17.56
CA ARG A 200 -4.47 -12.00 -16.84
C ARG A 200 -3.89 -12.12 -15.44
N SER A 201 -3.16 -11.11 -15.00
CA SER A 201 -2.47 -11.13 -13.70
C SER A 201 -2.56 -9.80 -12.97
N LEU A 202 -2.74 -9.87 -11.65
CA LEU A 202 -2.62 -8.73 -10.74
C LEU A 202 -1.58 -9.07 -9.67
N VAL A 203 -0.49 -8.31 -9.65
CA VAL A 203 0.56 -8.43 -8.63
C VAL A 203 0.53 -7.20 -7.74
N TYR A 204 0.34 -7.38 -6.44
CA TYR A 204 0.58 -6.35 -5.44
C TYR A 204 1.96 -6.58 -4.82
N ALA A 205 2.87 -5.62 -4.96
CA ALA A 205 4.19 -5.65 -4.37
C ALA A 205 4.32 -4.52 -3.34
N TYR A 206 4.92 -4.79 -2.18
CA TYR A 206 5.09 -3.81 -1.11
C TYR A 206 6.55 -3.66 -0.69
N HIS A 207 7.00 -2.41 -0.55
CA HIS A 207 8.31 -2.08 -0.01
C HIS A 207 8.22 -0.91 0.98
N GLY A 208 8.76 -1.08 2.20
CA GLY A 208 8.54 -0.16 3.33
C GLY A 208 9.77 0.60 3.85
N GLU A 209 10.97 0.37 3.31
CA GLU A 209 12.21 0.90 3.91
C GLU A 209 12.38 2.41 3.72
N LEU A 210 11.74 2.99 2.68
CA LEU A 210 11.76 4.43 2.44
C LEU A 210 11.05 5.20 3.57
N ASP A 211 9.86 4.75 3.96
CA ASP A 211 9.12 5.30 5.10
C ASP A 211 9.89 5.14 6.41
N LEU A 212 10.42 3.94 6.67
CA LEU A 212 11.25 3.66 7.85
C LEU A 212 12.44 4.62 7.94
N THR A 213 13.14 4.83 6.83
CA THR A 213 14.28 5.75 6.76
C THR A 213 13.84 7.19 6.98
N GLY A 214 12.71 7.59 6.40
CA GLY A 214 12.10 8.91 6.58
C GLY A 214 11.73 9.19 8.04
N HIS A 215 11.12 8.23 8.73
CA HIS A 215 10.81 8.34 10.15
C HIS A 215 12.06 8.40 11.03
N ALA A 216 13.09 7.60 10.71
CA ALA A 216 14.30 7.53 11.52
C ALA A 216 15.23 8.73 11.35
N ARG A 217 15.27 9.33 10.15
CA ARG A 217 16.27 10.33 9.76
C ARG A 217 15.71 11.65 9.23
N GLY A 218 14.42 11.72 8.96
CA GLY A 218 13.76 12.85 8.32
C GLY A 218 13.77 12.72 6.79
N PRO A 219 12.69 13.15 6.09
CA PRO A 219 12.59 13.10 4.63
C PRO A 219 13.57 14.05 3.93
N ALA A 220 14.13 15.07 4.62
CA ALA A 220 15.15 15.95 4.05
C ALA A 220 16.59 15.40 4.18
N SER A 221 16.77 14.18 4.71
CA SER A 221 18.10 13.63 4.99
C SER A 221 18.76 13.00 3.75
N ALA A 222 20.10 12.99 3.73
CA ALA A 222 20.86 12.27 2.72
C ALA A 222 20.57 10.75 2.73
N ALA A 223 20.27 10.18 3.91
CA ALA A 223 19.90 8.78 4.03
C ALA A 223 18.58 8.48 3.29
N TRP A 224 17.58 9.36 3.42
CA TRP A 224 16.32 9.22 2.70
C TRP A 224 16.51 9.34 1.18
N ALA A 225 17.32 10.30 0.72
CA ALA A 225 17.62 10.44 -0.71
C ALA A 225 18.38 9.23 -1.29
N LEU A 226 19.31 8.63 -0.54
CA LEU A 226 20.00 7.41 -0.94
C LEU A 226 19.07 6.19 -1.00
N GLU A 227 18.11 6.09 -0.06
CA GLU A 227 17.09 5.04 -0.09
C GLU A 227 16.13 5.22 -1.26
N LEU A 228 15.73 6.47 -1.56
CA LEU A 228 14.95 6.78 -2.76
C LEU A 228 15.65 6.33 -4.05
N ALA A 229 16.98 6.43 -4.12
CA ALA A 229 17.73 5.90 -5.27
C ALA A 229 17.69 4.37 -5.38
N GLN A 230 17.58 3.64 -4.27
CA GLN A 230 17.35 2.20 -4.30
C GLN A 230 15.94 1.85 -4.78
N VAL A 231 14.94 2.61 -4.36
CA VAL A 231 13.54 2.49 -4.84
C VAL A 231 13.47 2.75 -6.34
N ASP A 232 14.13 3.80 -6.84
CA ASP A 232 14.18 4.12 -8.27
C ASP A 232 14.80 2.98 -9.09
N LEU A 233 15.92 2.43 -8.61
CA LEU A 233 16.59 1.29 -9.22
C LEU A 233 15.67 0.06 -9.26
N MET A 234 14.99 -0.25 -8.17
CA MET A 234 14.03 -1.36 -8.09
C MET A 234 12.90 -1.19 -9.12
N ALA A 235 12.27 -0.02 -9.16
CA ALA A 235 11.19 0.27 -10.10
C ALA A 235 11.64 0.14 -11.56
N ARG A 236 12.84 0.65 -11.88
CA ARG A 236 13.45 0.50 -13.21
C ARG A 236 13.67 -0.97 -13.56
N GLN A 237 14.27 -1.75 -12.67
CA GLN A 237 14.56 -3.16 -12.90
C GLN A 237 13.29 -3.99 -13.12
N LEU A 238 12.21 -3.67 -12.39
CA LEU A 238 10.92 -4.31 -12.57
C LEU A 238 10.27 -3.91 -13.90
N ALA A 239 10.32 -2.63 -14.27
CA ALA A 239 9.81 -2.14 -15.54
C ALA A 239 10.49 -2.80 -16.76
N GLU A 240 11.81 -2.98 -16.70
CA GLU A 240 12.60 -3.69 -17.73
C GLU A 240 12.23 -5.18 -17.88
N ARG A 241 11.54 -5.75 -16.90
CA ARG A 241 11.14 -7.17 -16.84
C ARG A 241 9.66 -7.39 -17.11
N LEU A 242 8.89 -6.35 -17.42
CA LEU A 242 7.47 -6.48 -17.73
C LEU A 242 7.27 -7.35 -18.99
N PRO A 243 6.21 -8.19 -19.02
CA PRO A 243 5.77 -8.79 -20.28
C PRO A 243 5.25 -7.71 -21.25
N ARG A 244 5.09 -8.06 -22.54
CA ARG A 244 4.70 -7.09 -23.59
C ARG A 244 3.36 -6.39 -23.32
N ASP A 245 2.43 -7.07 -22.67
CA ASP A 245 1.11 -6.58 -22.25
C ASP A 245 1.06 -6.36 -20.73
N GLY A 246 2.22 -6.04 -20.15
CA GLY A 246 2.41 -5.76 -18.74
C GLY A 246 2.51 -4.27 -18.46
N ALA A 247 1.95 -3.83 -17.33
CA ALA A 247 2.13 -2.49 -16.79
C ALA A 247 2.65 -2.53 -15.35
N LEU A 248 3.48 -1.54 -15.01
CA LEU A 248 3.89 -1.24 -13.64
C LEU A 248 3.23 0.07 -13.22
N ILE A 249 2.51 0.04 -12.11
CA ILE A 249 2.02 1.22 -11.42
C ILE A 249 2.80 1.32 -10.12
N VAL A 250 3.52 2.43 -9.93
CA VAL A 250 4.18 2.74 -8.66
C VAL A 250 3.31 3.74 -7.90
N THR A 251 3.03 3.46 -6.64
CA THR A 251 2.17 4.29 -5.79
C THR A 251 2.68 4.33 -4.36
N ALA A 252 2.02 5.11 -3.50
CA ALA A 252 2.31 5.23 -2.09
C ALA A 252 1.02 5.20 -1.27
N ASP A 253 1.15 4.78 -0.02
CA ASP A 253 0.08 4.80 0.96
C ASP A 253 -0.11 6.19 1.61
N HIS A 254 0.98 6.93 1.79
CA HIS A 254 1.03 8.33 2.20
C HIS A 254 2.34 9.01 1.76
N GLY A 255 2.46 10.31 2.07
CA GLY A 255 3.73 11.03 1.99
C GLY A 255 4.38 11.18 3.37
N MET A 256 5.40 12.03 3.45
CA MET A 256 6.08 12.40 4.70
C MET A 256 6.33 13.91 4.71
N VAL A 257 6.34 14.51 5.91
CA VAL A 257 6.68 15.92 6.08
C VAL A 257 7.78 16.07 7.13
N GLU A 258 8.63 17.07 6.95
CA GLU A 258 9.69 17.39 7.90
C GLU A 258 9.09 18.00 9.19
N VAL A 259 9.41 17.42 10.35
CA VAL A 259 8.95 17.91 11.66
C VAL A 259 10.11 18.59 12.38
N ARG A 260 10.10 19.93 12.41
CA ARG A 260 11.22 20.73 12.95
C ARG A 260 11.07 21.15 14.42
N SER A 261 9.84 21.19 14.91
CA SER A 261 9.52 21.66 16.26
C SER A 261 8.54 20.70 16.94
N PRO A 262 8.98 19.48 17.31
CA PRO A 262 8.12 18.54 18.00
C PRO A 262 7.76 19.10 19.38
N VAL A 263 6.47 19.04 19.72
CA VAL A 263 5.99 19.30 21.07
C VAL A 263 5.83 17.95 21.75
N ASP A 264 6.60 17.73 22.81
CA ASP A 264 6.47 16.57 23.67
C ASP A 264 5.44 16.91 24.77
N ILE A 265 4.26 16.31 24.67
CA ILE A 265 3.13 16.58 25.57
C ILE A 265 3.41 16.05 26.98
N ASP A 266 4.24 15.01 27.14
CA ASP A 266 4.59 14.46 28.45
C ASP A 266 5.52 15.42 29.22
N THR A 267 6.39 16.14 28.50
CA THR A 267 7.30 17.13 29.11
C THR A 267 6.75 18.56 29.10
N SER A 268 5.79 18.86 28.22
CA SER A 268 5.18 20.18 28.03
C SER A 268 3.64 20.07 27.94
N PRO A 269 2.96 19.62 29.02
CA PRO A 269 1.51 19.67 29.09
C PRO A 269 1.09 21.14 29.16
N ASN A 270 0.31 21.60 28.18
CA ASN A 270 -0.25 22.96 28.16
C ASN A 270 -1.13 23.24 29.39
#